data_AF-A0A3R8QQD1-F1
#
_entry.id   AF-A0A3R8QQD1-F1
#
_cell.length_a   1.000
_cell.length_b   1.000
_cell.length_c   1.000
_cell.angle_alpha   90.00
_cell.angle_beta   90.00
_cell.angle_gamma   90.00
#
_symmetry.space_group_name_H-M   'P 1'
#
loop_
_entity.id
_entity.type
_entity.pdbx_description
1 polymer ?
#
loop_
_entity_poly.entity_id
_entity_poly.type
_entity_poly.pdbx_seq_one_letter_code
_entity_poly.pdbx_strand_id
1 'polypeptide(L)'
;MRRGYEHSPQGAVLAAVNGQALMSLAPNEDTQEVADFVLAPGPGRDQWVQARALANISGSVDQETAPRFTGFKVADYDDGSAQVIVAAQYRQPETWTGVYPVQLKWINDDWRVVNPTREAGVHVTPVDNTDGFTDLSADNQGHHG
;
A
#
# COMPACT_ATOMS: atom_id res chain seq x y z
N MET A 1 -2.55 -10.26 9.96
CA MET A 1 -2.80 -9.45 8.75
C MET A 1 -4.31 -9.28 8.57
N ARG A 2 -4.80 -8.11 8.17
CA ARG A 2 -6.23 -7.90 7.87
C ARG A 2 -6.58 -8.55 6.53
N ARG A 3 -7.76 -9.17 6.46
CA ARG A 3 -8.34 -9.87 5.29
C ARG A 3 -9.85 -9.77 5.30
N GLY A 4 -10.48 -10.18 4.20
CA GLY A 4 -11.94 -10.15 4.05
C GLY A 4 -12.42 -8.71 3.95
N TYR A 5 -11.72 -7.90 3.15
CA TYR A 5 -12.18 -6.57 2.83
C TYR A 5 -13.54 -6.67 2.14
N GLU A 6 -14.44 -5.75 2.47
CA GLU A 6 -15.74 -5.69 1.82
C GLU A 6 -15.56 -5.54 0.29
N HIS A 7 -16.46 -6.16 -0.48
CA HIS A 7 -16.51 -6.00 -1.93
C HIS A 7 -17.10 -4.64 -2.30
N SER A 8 -16.38 -3.58 -1.94
CA SER A 8 -16.75 -2.18 -2.10
C SER A 8 -15.52 -1.31 -2.41
N PRO A 9 -15.69 -0.10 -2.95
CA PRO A 9 -14.59 0.85 -3.12
C PRO A 9 -13.85 1.15 -1.81
N GLN A 10 -14.58 1.22 -0.69
CA GLN A 10 -14.02 1.46 0.64
C GLN A 10 -13.18 0.28 1.11
N GLY A 11 -13.63 -0.96 0.86
CA GLY A 11 -12.83 -2.16 1.09
C GLY A 11 -11.54 -2.18 0.27
N ALA A 12 -11.62 -1.77 -1.01
CA ALA A 12 -10.44 -1.65 -1.87
C ALA A 12 -9.43 -0.62 -1.36
N VAL A 13 -9.88 0.53 -0.86
CA VAL A 13 -9.00 1.54 -0.24
C VAL A 13 -8.30 0.99 1.00
N LEU A 14 -9.03 0.32 1.89
CA LEU A 14 -8.44 -0.28 3.08
C LEU A 14 -7.40 -1.36 2.71
N ALA A 15 -7.69 -2.17 1.69
CA ALA A 15 -6.76 -3.16 1.17
C ALA A 15 -5.50 -2.52 0.57
N ALA A 16 -5.65 -1.40 -0.15
CA ALA A 16 -4.54 -0.67 -0.76
C ALA A 16 -3.59 -0.16 0.32
N VAL A 17 -4.10 0.61 1.29
CA VAL A 17 -3.28 1.24 2.33
C VAL A 17 -2.63 0.20 3.25
N ASN A 18 -3.41 -0.78 3.75
CA ASN A 18 -2.86 -1.83 4.60
C ASN A 18 -1.87 -2.72 3.83
N GLY A 19 -2.13 -3.00 2.55
CA GLY A 19 -1.25 -3.78 1.72
C GLY A 19 0.11 -3.11 1.51
N GLN A 20 0.11 -1.81 1.21
CA GLN A 20 1.35 -1.03 1.11
C GLN A 20 2.10 -0.99 2.46
N ALA A 21 1.40 -0.76 3.57
CA ALA A 21 2.01 -0.80 4.90
C ALA A 21 2.66 -2.15 5.21
N LEU A 22 1.96 -3.26 4.96
CA LEU A 22 2.46 -4.61 5.18
C LEU A 22 3.66 -4.92 4.29
N MET A 23 3.63 -4.55 3.01
CA MET A 23 4.76 -4.74 2.10
C MET A 23 5.99 -3.92 2.49
N SER A 24 5.80 -2.69 2.97
CA SER A 24 6.90 -1.83 3.43
C SER A 24 7.52 -2.35 4.72
N LEU A 25 6.70 -2.81 5.68
CA LEU A 25 7.13 -3.14 7.03
C LEU A 25 7.48 -4.62 7.25
N ALA A 26 7.12 -5.51 6.32
CA ALA A 26 7.37 -6.94 6.44
C ALA A 26 8.84 -7.21 6.80
N PRO A 27 9.13 -8.04 7.81
CA PRO A 27 10.42 -8.70 7.96
C PRO A 27 10.67 -9.70 6.82
N ASN A 28 11.93 -10.07 6.58
CA ASN A 28 12.25 -11.02 5.52
C ASN A 28 11.58 -12.39 5.70
N GLU A 29 11.47 -12.89 6.93
CA GLU A 29 10.81 -14.16 7.27
C GLU A 29 9.30 -14.19 6.96
N ASP A 30 8.64 -13.02 6.98
CA ASP A 30 7.20 -12.90 6.71
C ASP A 30 6.88 -12.60 5.24
N THR A 31 7.90 -12.42 4.40
CA THR A 31 7.74 -12.01 2.99
C THR A 31 6.77 -12.93 2.25
N GLN A 32 6.93 -14.25 2.39
CA GLN A 32 6.08 -15.22 1.70
C GLN A 32 4.63 -15.12 2.18
N GLU A 33 4.43 -15.01 3.50
CA GLU A 33 3.12 -14.86 4.11
C GLU A 33 2.41 -13.59 3.60
N VAL A 34 3.12 -12.46 3.58
CA VAL A 34 2.61 -11.19 3.05
C VAL A 34 2.27 -11.32 1.56
N ALA A 35 3.12 -11.96 0.75
CA ALA A 35 2.82 -12.18 -0.66
C ALA A 35 1.57 -13.03 -0.88
N ASP A 36 1.36 -14.06 -0.05
CA ASP A 36 0.21 -14.95 -0.16
C ASP A 36 -1.12 -14.27 0.19
N PHE A 37 -1.10 -13.27 1.07
CA PHE A 37 -2.32 -12.65 1.59
C PHE A 37 -2.58 -11.24 1.08
N VAL A 38 -1.55 -10.49 0.73
CA VAL A 38 -1.69 -9.11 0.26
C VAL A 38 -1.67 -9.04 -1.26
N LEU A 39 -0.87 -9.88 -1.92
CA LEU A 39 -0.60 -9.74 -3.34
C LEU A 39 -1.44 -10.68 -4.20
N ALA A 40 -1.94 -10.13 -5.31
CA ALA A 40 -2.49 -10.93 -6.38
C ALA A 40 -1.37 -11.79 -7.01
N PRO A 41 -1.65 -13.03 -7.45
CA PRO A 41 -0.68 -13.84 -8.19
C PRO A 41 -0.23 -13.10 -9.46
N GLY A 42 1.08 -13.08 -9.72
CA GLY A 42 1.63 -12.50 -10.94
C GLY A 42 3.12 -12.15 -10.83
N PRO A 43 3.76 -11.77 -11.96
CA PRO A 43 5.22 -11.59 -12.01
C PRO A 43 5.75 -10.54 -11.03
N GLY A 44 5.01 -9.45 -10.81
CA GLY A 44 5.43 -8.40 -9.87
C GLY A 44 5.44 -8.89 -8.41
N ARG A 45 4.55 -9.82 -8.04
CA ARG A 45 4.59 -10.47 -6.72
C ARG A 45 5.85 -11.33 -6.58
N ASP A 46 6.16 -12.13 -7.59
CA ASP A 46 7.32 -13.03 -7.57
C ASP A 46 8.63 -12.25 -7.49
N GLN A 47 8.73 -11.17 -8.27
CA GLN A 47 9.87 -10.26 -8.23
C GLN A 47 10.03 -9.57 -6.87
N TRP A 48 8.93 -9.21 -6.21
CA TRP A 48 8.98 -8.63 -4.85
C TRP A 48 9.52 -9.62 -3.83
N VAL A 49 9.01 -10.86 -3.83
CA VAL A 49 9.50 -11.94 -2.95
C VAL A 49 11.00 -12.18 -3.18
N GLN A 50 11.43 -12.28 -4.44
CA GLN A 50 12.83 -12.46 -4.80
C GLN A 50 13.70 -11.28 -4.33
N ALA A 51 13.26 -10.04 -4.53
CA ALA A 51 14.01 -8.86 -4.13
C ALA A 51 14.20 -8.79 -2.61
N ARG A 52 13.17 -9.13 -1.84
CA ARG A 52 13.20 -9.18 -0.38
C ARG A 52 14.18 -10.25 0.15
N ALA A 53 14.22 -11.42 -0.50
CA ALA A 53 15.20 -12.46 -0.17
C ALA A 53 16.65 -12.00 -0.37
N LEU A 54 16.92 -11.18 -1.40
CA LEU A 54 18.26 -10.67 -1.72
C LEU A 54 18.68 -9.47 -0.86
N ALA A 55 17.74 -8.60 -0.48
CA ALA A 55 18.03 -7.35 0.23
C ALA A 55 18.51 -7.54 1.69
N ASN A 56 18.42 -8.77 2.22
CA ASN A 56 18.78 -9.13 3.60
C ASN A 56 18.31 -8.09 4.64
N ILE A 57 17.06 -7.64 4.50
CA ILE A 57 16.42 -6.69 5.41
C ILE A 57 16.17 -7.45 6.71
N SER A 58 17.12 -7.33 7.64
CA SER A 58 17.03 -7.83 9.00
C SER A 58 16.58 -6.69 9.92
N GLY A 59 15.50 -6.92 10.67
CA GLY A 59 14.96 -5.96 11.64
C GLY A 59 13.75 -5.16 11.16
N SER A 60 13.16 -4.42 12.10
CA SER A 60 12.05 -3.50 11.86
C SER A 60 12.49 -2.32 11.00
N VAL A 61 11.71 -1.97 9.97
CA VAL A 61 11.87 -0.67 9.29
C VAL A 61 11.80 0.45 10.32
N ASP A 62 12.76 1.37 10.28
CA ASP A 62 12.75 2.53 11.15
C ASP A 62 11.48 3.35 10.89
N GLN A 63 10.58 3.38 11.88
CA GLN A 63 9.31 4.10 11.81
C GLN A 63 9.50 5.60 11.54
N GLU A 64 10.67 6.16 11.87
CA GLU A 64 10.96 7.56 11.57
C GLU A 64 11.17 7.82 10.08
N THR A 65 11.68 6.81 9.36
CA THR A 65 11.96 6.86 7.92
C THR A 65 10.84 6.28 7.05
N ALA A 66 9.94 5.48 7.65
CA ALA A 66 8.80 4.90 6.95
C ALA A 66 7.86 6.00 6.39
N PRO A 67 7.38 5.85 5.14
CA PRO A 67 6.39 6.76 4.59
C PRO A 67 5.10 6.75 5.42
N ARG A 68 4.50 7.93 5.63
CA ARG A 68 3.19 8.06 6.28
C ARG A 68 2.12 8.23 5.23
N PHE A 69 1.16 7.31 5.15
CA PHE A 69 0.02 7.47 4.27
C PHE A 69 -0.89 8.58 4.79
N THR A 70 -1.09 9.63 3.99
CA THR A 70 -1.82 10.85 4.38
C THR A 70 -3.19 10.96 3.76
N GLY A 71 -3.41 10.34 2.60
CA GLY A 71 -4.69 10.41 1.91
C GLY A 71 -4.84 9.38 0.80
N PHE A 72 -6.03 9.29 0.24
CA PHE A 72 -6.34 8.43 -0.89
C PHE A 72 -7.36 9.06 -1.85
N LYS A 73 -7.40 8.55 -3.07
CA LYS A 73 -8.46 8.82 -4.05
C LYS A 73 -8.75 7.55 -4.84
N VAL A 74 -10.03 7.15 -4.92
CA VAL A 74 -10.43 6.08 -5.84
C VAL A 74 -10.47 6.67 -7.25
N ALA A 75 -9.58 6.20 -8.11
CA ALA A 75 -9.47 6.66 -9.50
C ALA A 75 -10.40 5.86 -10.43
N ASP A 76 -10.53 4.56 -10.18
CA ASP A 76 -11.40 3.67 -10.93
C ASP A 76 -11.88 2.51 -10.04
N TYR A 77 -13.06 1.97 -10.36
CA TYR A 77 -13.66 0.86 -9.63
C TYR A 77 -14.65 0.08 -10.50
N ASP A 78 -14.49 -1.24 -10.49
CA ASP A 78 -15.46 -2.23 -10.95
C ASP A 78 -15.49 -3.44 -9.99
N ASP A 79 -16.40 -4.40 -10.24
CA ASP A 79 -16.56 -5.58 -9.38
C ASP A 79 -15.34 -6.52 -9.37
N GLY A 80 -14.42 -6.44 -10.33
CA GLY A 80 -13.22 -7.25 -10.41
C GLY A 80 -11.93 -6.50 -10.09
N SER A 81 -11.92 -5.17 -10.16
CA SER A 81 -10.72 -4.36 -10.11
C SER A 81 -10.97 -2.98 -9.50
N ALA A 82 -9.93 -2.41 -8.89
CA ALA A 82 -9.98 -1.04 -8.39
C ALA A 82 -8.61 -0.37 -8.54
N GLN A 83 -8.60 0.92 -8.82
CA GLN A 83 -7.38 1.73 -8.81
C GLN A 83 -7.51 2.81 -7.73
N VAL A 84 -6.61 2.76 -6.75
CA VAL A 84 -6.55 3.73 -5.66
C VAL A 84 -5.25 4.53 -5.78
N ILE A 85 -5.34 5.85 -5.89
CA ILE A 85 -4.17 6.72 -5.76
C ILE A 85 -3.94 6.96 -4.27
N VAL A 86 -2.77 6.59 -3.78
CA VAL A 86 -2.35 6.77 -2.39
C VAL A 86 -1.43 7.97 -2.31
N ALA A 87 -1.67 8.85 -1.33
CA ALA A 87 -0.74 9.90 -0.96
C ALA A 87 0.09 9.45 0.25
N ALA A 88 1.40 9.61 0.14
CA ALA A 88 2.35 9.30 1.20
C ALA A 88 3.30 10.48 1.43
N GLN A 89 3.50 10.83 2.70
CA GLN A 89 4.51 11.77 3.12
C GLN A 89 5.81 11.03 3.44
N TYR A 90 6.89 11.48 2.84
CA TYR A 90 8.25 11.01 3.06
C TYR A 90 8.98 12.07 3.90
N ARG A 91 9.81 11.65 4.86
CA ARG A 91 10.50 12.57 5.78
C ARG A 91 12.01 12.65 5.58
N GLN A 92 12.56 11.86 4.67
CA GLN A 92 13.98 11.85 4.35
C GLN A 92 14.19 11.83 2.83
N PRO A 93 15.19 12.57 2.30
CA PRO A 93 16.10 13.46 3.03
C PRO A 93 15.44 14.78 3.50
N GLU A 94 14.34 15.17 2.89
CA GLU A 94 13.50 16.30 3.29
C GLU A 94 12.03 15.88 3.31
N THR A 95 11.14 16.69 3.90
CA THR A 95 9.71 16.37 3.92
C THR A 95 9.07 16.72 2.60
N TRP A 96 8.48 15.73 1.92
CA TRP A 96 7.73 15.93 0.69
C TRP A 96 6.57 14.92 0.59
N THR A 97 5.56 15.24 -0.20
CA THR A 97 4.41 14.37 -0.45
C THR A 97 4.47 13.81 -1.85
N GLY A 98 4.34 12.49 -1.96
CA GLY A 98 4.23 11.77 -3.22
C GLY A 98 2.89 11.09 -3.35
N VAL A 99 2.37 11.00 -4.58
CA VAL A 99 1.20 10.21 -4.92
C VAL A 99 1.57 9.11 -5.90
N TYR A 100 0.93 7.94 -5.77
CA TYR A 100 1.15 6.83 -6.69
C TYR A 100 -0.08 5.92 -6.77
N PRO A 101 -0.30 5.27 -7.93
CA PRO A 101 -1.42 4.35 -8.09
C PRO A 101 -1.12 2.99 -7.43
N VAL A 102 -2.13 2.43 -6.79
CA VAL A 102 -2.17 1.07 -6.27
C VAL A 102 -3.33 0.36 -6.97
N GLN A 103 -3.00 -0.62 -7.80
CA GLN A 103 -3.99 -1.46 -8.47
C GLN A 103 -4.41 -2.60 -7.55
N LEU A 104 -5.70 -2.91 -7.52
CA LEU A 104 -6.26 -4.04 -6.81
C LEU A 104 -7.06 -4.95 -7.73
N LYS A 105 -7.19 -6.20 -7.32
CA LYS A 105 -8.05 -7.21 -7.95
C LYS A 105 -8.84 -7.97 -6.89
N TRP A 106 -10.11 -8.20 -7.15
CA TRP A 106 -10.95 -9.04 -6.31
C TRP A 106 -10.65 -10.52 -6.59
N ILE A 107 -10.15 -11.25 -5.59
CA ILE A 107 -9.75 -12.66 -5.73
C ILE A 107 -10.08 -13.41 -4.44
N ASN A 108 -10.86 -14.49 -4.57
CA ASN A 108 -11.22 -15.39 -3.46
C ASN A 108 -11.79 -14.61 -2.26
N ASP A 109 -12.81 -13.79 -2.54
CA ASP A 109 -13.53 -12.97 -1.55
C ASP A 109 -12.66 -11.95 -0.80
N ASP A 110 -11.61 -11.44 -1.45
CA ASP A 110 -10.76 -10.42 -0.88
C ASP A 110 -10.14 -9.49 -1.94
N TRP A 111 -9.85 -8.25 -1.56
CA TRP A 111 -9.09 -7.31 -2.38
C TRP A 111 -7.59 -7.56 -2.22
N ARG A 112 -6.91 -7.82 -3.34
CA ARG A 112 -5.46 -8.06 -3.38
C ARG A 112 -4.74 -7.02 -4.23
N VAL A 113 -3.59 -6.56 -3.76
CA VAL A 113 -2.74 -5.60 -4.49
C VAL A 113 -2.08 -6.29 -5.68
N VAL A 114 -2.21 -5.68 -6.85
CA VAL A 114 -1.45 -6.06 -8.05
C VAL A 114 -0.13 -5.29 -8.01
N ASN A 115 0.93 -5.95 -7.56
CA ASN A 115 2.25 -5.33 -7.55
C ASN A 115 2.78 -5.17 -8.99
N PRO A 116 3.21 -3.98 -9.42
CA PRO A 116 3.82 -3.82 -10.73
C PRO A 116 5.14 -4.59 -10.81
N THR A 117 5.52 -4.96 -12.03
CA THR A 117 6.86 -5.53 -12.26
C THR A 117 7.92 -4.43 -12.14
N ARG A 118 9.18 -4.82 -11.93
CA ARG A 118 10.32 -3.90 -11.89
C ARG A 118 10.42 -3.08 -13.19
N GLU A 119 10.10 -3.69 -14.33
CA GLU A 119 10.14 -3.05 -15.64
C GLU A 119 9.04 -2.00 -15.81
N ALA A 120 7.84 -2.25 -15.27
CA ALA A 120 6.77 -1.27 -15.25
C ALA A 120 7.05 -0.13 -14.25
N GLY A 121 7.67 -0.47 -13.11
CA GLY A 121 7.98 0.46 -12.03
C GLY A 121 6.75 0.98 -11.28
N VAL A 122 6.97 1.56 -10.10
CA VAL A 122 6.01 2.46 -9.46
C VAL A 122 6.50 3.87 -9.71
N HIS A 123 5.68 4.69 -10.36
CA HIS A 123 5.99 6.11 -10.50
C HIS A 123 5.34 6.87 -9.34
N VAL A 124 6.18 7.32 -8.40
CA VAL A 124 5.76 8.25 -7.34
C VAL A 124 5.90 9.66 -7.89
N THR A 125 4.79 10.39 -7.94
CA THR A 125 4.73 11.77 -8.42
C THR A 125 4.73 12.72 -7.23
N PRO A 126 5.74 13.60 -7.07
CA PRO A 126 5.71 14.66 -6.07
C PRO A 126 4.54 15.61 -6.30
N VAL A 127 3.89 16.04 -5.22
CA VAL A 127 2.78 17.01 -5.27
C VAL A 127 2.94 18.07 -4.19
N ASP A 128 2.51 19.29 -4.50
CA ASP A 128 2.52 20.40 -3.54
C ASP A 128 1.42 20.24 -2.47
N ASN A 129 0.28 19.63 -2.83
CA ASN A 129 -0.82 19.34 -1.93
C ASN A 129 -1.61 18.09 -2.37
N THR A 130 -2.58 17.67 -1.55
CA THR A 130 -3.46 16.52 -1.82
C THR A 130 -4.91 16.97 -2.06
N ASP A 131 -5.10 18.09 -2.77
CA ASP A 131 -6.44 18.59 -3.07
C ASP A 131 -7.26 17.53 -3.84
N GLY A 132 -8.47 17.27 -3.37
CA GLY A 132 -9.35 16.24 -3.94
C GLY A 132 -9.02 14.80 -3.53
N PHE A 133 -8.11 14.61 -2.56
CA PHE A 133 -7.96 13.36 -1.83
C PHE A 133 -8.84 13.38 -0.58
N THR A 134 -9.23 12.19 -0.14
CA THR A 134 -9.78 11.97 1.20
C THR A 134 -8.62 11.76 2.16
N ASP A 135 -8.61 12.50 3.27
CA ASP A 135 -7.60 12.34 4.31
C ASP A 135 -7.70 10.97 4.98
N LEU A 136 -6.55 10.33 5.21
CA LEU A 136 -6.43 9.08 5.97
C LEU A 136 -6.25 9.34 7.45
N SER A 137 -6.54 10.55 7.95
CA SER A 137 -6.36 10.88 9.36
C SER A 137 -6.98 9.79 10.21
N ALA A 138 -6.14 9.11 11.00
CA ALA A 138 -6.63 8.31 12.10
C ALA A 138 -7.46 9.29 12.93
N ASP A 139 -8.77 9.10 12.97
CA ASP A 139 -9.64 9.78 13.91
C ASP A 139 -9.01 9.56 15.28
N ASN A 140 -8.30 10.58 15.79
CA ASN A 140 -7.96 10.67 17.18
C ASN A 140 -9.27 11.05 17.86
N GLN A 141 -10.18 10.08 17.98
CA GLN A 141 -11.37 10.23 18.81
C GLN A 141 -10.88 10.59 20.20
N GLY A 142 -11.24 11.81 20.63
CA GLY A 142 -10.77 12.40 21.86
C GLY A 142 -10.97 11.45 23.04
N HIS A 143 -9.88 11.19 23.75
CA HIS A 143 -9.96 10.89 25.16
C HIS A 143 -9.71 12.19 25.93
N HIS A 144 -10.76 13.01 26.00
CA HIS A 144 -10.90 13.92 27.12
C HIS A 144 -11.52 13.10 28.25
N GLY A 145 -10.68 12.73 29.21
CA GLY A 145 -11.06 12.29 30.55
C GLY A 145 -10.37 13.20 31.56
#